data_AF-A0A7Y9SXT8-F1
#
_entry.id   AF-A0A7Y9SXT8-F1
#
_cell.length_a   1.000
_cell.length_b   1.000
_cell.length_c   1.000
_cell.angle_alpha   90.00
_cell.angle_beta   90.00
_cell.angle_gamma   90.00
#
_symmetry.space_group_name_H-M   'P 1'
#
loop_
_entity.id
_entity.type
_entity.pdbx_description
1 polymer ?
#
loop_
_entity_poly.entity_id
_entity_poly.type
_entity_poly.pdbx_seq_one_letter_code
_entity_poly.pdbx_strand_id
1 'polypeptide(L)'
;MTYLYRGVTKRGDEELGGVLQPRGRDAAIAIMADGQFNADGTATAGTTVENAARAHQIMAGLYGGSCMSFTKSIEVALDFATNHFSEPGYIYTVDASDIQSHGIDSRSFADPRHPAEEEVTLIQTTGGPIPASVIVSKVLVDRDGRPDREEGPEHAPSSQ
;
A
#
# COMPACT_ATOMS: atom_id res chain seq x y z
N MET A 1 -5.84 2.37 -18.52
CA MET A 1 -4.78 2.30 -17.50
C MET A 1 -5.41 2.74 -16.19
N THR A 2 -5.24 1.95 -15.14
CA THR A 2 -5.82 2.22 -13.81
C THR A 2 -4.68 2.20 -12.82
N TYR A 3 -4.41 3.32 -12.18
CA TYR A 3 -3.31 3.43 -11.23
C TYR A 3 -3.80 3.27 -9.79
N LEU A 4 -2.96 2.67 -8.96
CA LEU A 4 -3.13 2.63 -7.51
C LEU A 4 -1.93 3.30 -6.85
N TYR A 5 -2.21 4.01 -5.76
CA TYR A 5 -1.24 4.83 -5.05
C TYR A 5 -1.07 4.34 -3.62
N ARG A 6 0.15 4.48 -3.09
CA ARG A 6 0.43 4.26 -1.67
C ARG A 6 1.34 5.34 -1.14
N GLY A 7 0.90 6.00 -0.07
CA GLY A 7 1.72 6.91 0.70
C GLY A 7 2.55 6.16 1.74
N VAL A 8 3.83 6.52 1.85
CA VAL A 8 4.73 6.06 2.92
C VAL A 8 5.53 7.26 3.40
N THR A 9 5.63 7.48 4.70
CA THR A 9 6.47 8.54 5.24
C THR A 9 7.94 8.31 4.89
N LYS A 10 8.72 9.40 4.73
CA LYS A 10 10.13 9.28 4.32
C LYS A 10 10.91 8.39 5.28
N ARG A 11 10.69 8.56 6.58
CA ARG A 11 11.28 7.71 7.62
C ARG A 11 10.88 6.23 7.46
N GLY A 12 9.60 5.95 7.26
CA GLY A 12 9.11 4.57 7.09
C GLY A 12 9.66 3.91 5.82
N ASP A 13 9.86 4.69 4.77
CA ASP A 13 10.52 4.25 3.55
C ASP A 13 11.98 3.89 3.75
N GLU A 14 12.73 4.76 4.44
CA GLU A 14 14.16 4.56 4.76
C GLU A 14 14.38 3.35 5.65
N GLU A 15 13.52 3.15 6.66
CA GLU A 15 13.55 1.98 7.56
C GLU A 15 13.40 0.65 6.81
N LEU A 16 12.64 0.65 5.73
CA LEU A 16 12.40 -0.53 4.89
C LEU A 16 13.25 -0.56 3.61
N GLY A 17 14.18 0.40 3.45
CA GLY A 17 15.03 0.50 2.25
C GLY A 17 14.24 0.64 0.95
N GLY A 18 13.07 1.31 0.99
CA GLY A 18 12.18 1.45 -0.16
C GLY A 18 11.41 0.18 -0.55
N VAL A 19 11.42 -0.86 0.29
CA VAL A 19 10.67 -2.09 0.04
C VAL A 19 9.24 -1.96 0.58
N LEU A 20 8.25 -2.20 -0.29
CA LEU A 20 6.84 -2.27 0.10
C LEU A 20 6.54 -3.62 0.77
N GLN A 21 6.97 -3.74 2.03
CA GLN A 21 6.89 -4.95 2.84
C GLN A 21 5.64 -4.96 3.74
N PRO A 22 4.74 -5.96 3.61
CA PRO A 22 3.65 -6.16 4.55
C PRO A 22 4.16 -6.59 5.94
N ARG A 23 3.34 -6.32 6.97
CA ARG A 23 3.62 -6.71 8.36
C ARG A 23 3.47 -8.22 8.59
N GLY A 24 2.50 -8.85 7.92
CA GLY A 24 2.27 -10.29 7.96
C GLY A 24 3.07 -11.06 6.91
N ARG A 25 2.88 -12.38 6.87
CA ARG A 25 3.55 -13.30 5.94
C ARG A 25 2.60 -14.24 5.22
N ASP A 26 1.33 -14.29 5.64
CA ASP A 26 0.36 -15.23 5.11
C ASP A 26 -0.59 -14.53 4.14
N ALA A 27 -0.57 -14.93 2.86
CA ALA A 27 -1.46 -14.37 1.84
C ALA A 27 -2.95 -14.69 2.09
N ALA A 28 -3.22 -15.76 2.83
CA ALA A 28 -4.55 -16.18 3.22
C ALA A 28 -4.55 -16.52 4.72
N ILE A 29 -5.59 -16.09 5.43
CA ILE A 29 -5.73 -16.35 6.87
C ILE A 29 -7.13 -16.88 7.20
N ALA A 30 -7.25 -17.53 8.35
CA ALA A 30 -8.54 -17.84 8.96
C ALA A 30 -8.89 -16.78 9.99
N ILE A 31 -10.11 -16.26 9.97
CA ILE A 31 -10.61 -15.34 10.99
C ILE A 31 -10.91 -16.12 12.26
N MET A 32 -10.45 -15.61 13.40
CA MET A 32 -10.69 -16.20 14.71
C MET A 32 -11.90 -15.55 15.39
N ALA A 33 -12.65 -16.34 16.17
CA ALA A 33 -13.75 -15.85 16.99
C ALA A 33 -13.24 -15.19 18.29
N ASP A 34 -12.49 -14.10 18.15
CA ASP A 34 -11.85 -13.36 19.26
C ASP A 34 -12.51 -12.00 19.58
N GLY A 35 -13.63 -11.71 18.91
CA GLY A 35 -14.39 -10.47 19.07
C GLY A 35 -13.95 -9.31 18.16
N GLN A 36 -12.94 -9.49 17.30
CA GLN A 36 -12.57 -8.46 16.32
C GLN A 36 -13.49 -8.43 15.10
N PHE A 37 -14.17 -9.55 14.81
CA PHE A 37 -15.10 -9.69 13.70
C PHE A 37 -16.52 -9.94 14.18
N ASN A 38 -17.48 -9.27 13.53
CA ASN A 38 -18.90 -9.52 13.73
C ASN A 38 -19.34 -10.74 12.91
N ALA A 39 -20.36 -11.45 13.41
CA ALA A 39 -21.03 -12.50 12.65
C ALA A 39 -22.06 -11.90 11.65
N ASP A 40 -21.60 -10.99 10.80
CA ASP A 40 -22.43 -10.24 9.83
C ASP A 40 -22.36 -10.81 8.39
N GLY A 41 -21.61 -11.90 8.21
CA GLY A 41 -21.44 -12.56 6.91
C GLY A 41 -20.27 -12.02 6.07
N THR A 42 -19.49 -11.05 6.58
CA THR A 42 -18.30 -10.52 5.88
C THR A 42 -17.07 -11.45 5.99
N ALA A 43 -17.08 -12.36 6.96
CA ALA A 43 -16.03 -13.35 7.19
C ALA A 43 -16.38 -14.70 6.56
N THR A 44 -15.42 -15.31 5.86
CA THR A 44 -15.55 -16.67 5.33
C THR A 44 -14.97 -17.68 6.31
N ALA A 45 -15.65 -18.82 6.51
CA ALA A 45 -15.10 -19.91 7.33
C ALA A 45 -13.87 -20.55 6.67
N GLY A 46 -12.79 -20.71 7.43
CA GLY A 46 -11.52 -21.27 6.94
C GLY A 46 -10.54 -20.22 6.41
N THR A 47 -9.48 -20.69 5.76
CA THR A 47 -8.38 -19.82 5.30
C THR A 47 -8.65 -19.27 3.91
N THR A 48 -8.71 -17.94 3.77
CA THR A 48 -8.90 -17.28 2.47
C THR A 48 -8.11 -15.97 2.34
N VAL A 49 -7.82 -15.58 1.11
CA VAL A 49 -7.23 -14.26 0.77
C VAL A 49 -8.20 -13.13 1.12
N GLU A 50 -9.50 -13.37 0.93
CA GLU A 50 -10.54 -12.39 1.27
C GLU A 50 -10.56 -12.07 2.78
N ASN A 51 -10.43 -13.09 3.62
CA ASN A 51 -10.29 -12.93 5.06
C ASN A 51 -9.05 -12.11 5.42
N ALA A 52 -7.92 -12.32 4.73
CA ALA A 52 -6.71 -11.54 4.96
C ALA A 52 -6.92 -10.06 4.61
N ALA A 53 -7.58 -9.77 3.49
CA ALA A 53 -7.93 -8.41 3.12
C ALA A 53 -8.90 -7.76 4.12
N ARG A 54 -9.96 -8.47 4.54
CA ARG A 54 -10.90 -7.98 5.55
C ARG A 54 -10.23 -7.71 6.90
N ALA A 55 -9.36 -8.62 7.35
CA ALA A 55 -8.62 -8.46 8.60
C ALA A 55 -7.68 -7.26 8.55
N HIS A 56 -7.07 -7.02 7.39
CA HIS A 56 -6.21 -5.85 7.17
C HIS A 56 -6.95 -4.53 7.35
N GLN A 57 -8.20 -4.42 6.90
CA GLN A 57 -9.02 -3.22 7.09
C GLN A 57 -9.30 -2.92 8.57
N ILE A 58 -9.22 -3.91 9.45
CA ILE A 58 -9.32 -3.72 10.91
C ILE A 58 -7.97 -3.28 11.47
N MET A 59 -6.92 -4.04 11.15
CA MET A 59 -5.57 -3.80 11.63
C MET A 59 -4.56 -4.44 10.69
N ALA A 60 -3.56 -3.65 10.28
CA ALA A 60 -2.48 -4.15 9.43
C ALA A 60 -1.70 -5.29 10.10
N GLY A 61 -1.67 -6.47 9.44
CA GLY A 61 -1.00 -7.67 9.92
C GLY A 61 -1.84 -8.55 10.85
N LEU A 62 -3.12 -8.22 11.03
CA LEU A 62 -4.03 -9.03 11.86
C LEU A 62 -4.05 -10.49 11.39
N TYR A 63 -3.93 -11.41 12.35
CA TYR A 63 -3.82 -12.86 12.12
C TYR A 63 -2.68 -13.32 11.19
N GLY A 64 -1.65 -12.48 11.01
CA GLY A 64 -0.51 -12.80 10.14
C GLY A 64 -0.72 -12.43 8.66
N GLY A 65 -1.83 -11.76 8.34
CA GLY A 65 -2.18 -11.39 6.96
C GLY A 65 -1.15 -10.50 6.27
N SER A 66 -0.68 -10.96 5.11
CA SER A 66 0.31 -10.28 4.27
C SER A 66 -0.35 -9.37 3.24
N CYS A 67 -0.88 -8.26 3.74
CA CYS A 67 -1.67 -7.32 2.95
C CYS A 67 -1.02 -5.94 2.97
N MET A 68 -1.19 -5.19 1.88
CA MET A 68 -0.77 -3.80 1.75
C MET A 68 -1.93 -2.94 1.23
N SER A 69 -2.31 -1.91 1.97
CA SER A 69 -3.29 -0.92 1.49
C SER A 69 -2.71 -0.02 0.40
N PHE A 70 -3.43 0.07 -0.71
CA PHE A 70 -3.29 1.10 -1.73
C PHE A 70 -4.62 1.85 -1.84
N THR A 71 -4.64 2.96 -2.57
CA THR A 71 -5.85 3.76 -2.82
C THR A 71 -5.92 4.16 -4.30
N LYS A 72 -7.13 4.43 -4.78
CA LYS A 72 -7.36 5.04 -6.10
C LYS A 72 -7.18 6.55 -6.09
N SER A 73 -7.16 7.18 -4.91
CA SER A 73 -7.03 8.63 -4.75
C SER A 73 -5.58 9.01 -4.43
N ILE A 74 -4.97 9.78 -5.33
CA ILE A 74 -3.63 10.34 -5.09
C ILE A 74 -3.60 11.28 -3.87
N GLU A 75 -4.71 11.97 -3.60
CA GLU A 75 -4.83 12.89 -2.45
C GLU A 75 -4.78 12.12 -1.12
N VAL A 76 -5.45 10.97 -1.06
CA VAL A 76 -5.38 10.06 0.10
C VAL A 76 -3.97 9.52 0.27
N ALA A 77 -3.32 9.09 -0.82
CA ALA A 77 -1.92 8.65 -0.76
C ALA A 77 -0.97 9.76 -0.31
N LEU A 78 -1.23 11.00 -0.72
CA LEU A 78 -0.45 12.17 -0.29
C LEU A 78 -0.60 12.45 1.21
N ASP A 79 -1.83 12.39 1.71
CA ASP A 79 -2.13 12.57 3.13
C ASP A 79 -1.41 11.52 3.99
N PHE A 80 -1.43 10.24 3.56
CA PHE A 80 -0.66 9.18 4.20
C PHE A 80 0.85 9.34 4.08
N ALA A 81 1.36 9.74 2.90
CA ALA A 81 2.79 9.94 2.67
C ALA A 81 3.35 11.03 3.59
N THR A 82 2.57 12.10 3.79
CA THR A 82 3.00 13.25 4.58
C THR A 82 2.61 13.17 6.06
N ASN A 83 1.96 12.06 6.47
CA ASN A 83 1.36 11.91 7.79
C ASN A 83 0.56 13.16 8.17
N HIS A 84 -0.42 13.49 7.33
CA HIS A 84 -1.23 14.71 7.42
C HIS A 84 -0.40 16.00 7.37
N PHE A 85 0.50 16.14 6.38
CA PHE A 85 1.34 17.32 6.15
C PHE A 85 2.29 17.66 7.32
N SER A 86 2.66 16.66 8.14
CA SER A 86 3.56 16.84 9.27
C SER A 86 5.02 16.51 8.95
N GLU A 87 5.26 15.67 7.95
CA GLU A 87 6.60 15.24 7.51
C GLU A 87 6.63 14.96 5.99
N PRO A 88 7.80 14.92 5.34
CA PRO A 88 7.90 14.51 3.94
C PRO A 88 7.67 12.99 3.77
N GLY A 89 7.37 12.56 2.55
CA GLY A 89 7.20 11.14 2.26
C GLY A 89 7.23 10.80 0.78
N TYR A 90 6.97 9.53 0.48
CA TYR A 90 6.94 9.01 -0.88
C TYR A 90 5.54 8.58 -1.27
N ILE A 91 5.18 8.87 -2.53
CA ILE A 91 4.02 8.29 -3.19
C ILE A 91 4.52 7.26 -4.18
N TYR A 92 4.11 6.01 -3.95
CA TYR A 92 4.30 4.89 -4.86
C TYR A 92 3.12 4.78 -5.80
N THR A 93 3.36 4.56 -7.08
CA THR A 93 2.33 4.29 -8.08
C THR A 93 2.55 2.92 -8.70
N VAL A 94 1.49 2.14 -8.84
CA VAL A 94 1.48 0.85 -9.55
C VAL A 94 0.38 0.86 -10.62
N ASP A 95 0.60 0.15 -11.73
CA ASP A 95 -0.43 -0.07 -12.76
C ASP A 95 -1.26 -1.32 -12.41
N ALA A 96 -2.52 -1.11 -12.02
CA ALA A 96 -3.43 -2.18 -11.63
C ALA A 96 -3.76 -3.15 -12.77
N SER A 97 -3.51 -2.77 -14.03
CA SER A 97 -3.72 -3.68 -15.16
C SER A 97 -2.65 -4.77 -15.28
N ASP A 98 -1.49 -4.60 -14.62
CA ASP A 98 -0.37 -5.55 -14.69
C ASP A 98 -0.16 -6.35 -13.40
N ILE A 99 -0.63 -5.88 -12.24
CA ILE A 99 -0.33 -6.52 -10.94
C ILE A 99 -0.65 -8.02 -10.87
N GLN A 100 -1.70 -8.49 -11.53
CA GLN A 100 -2.07 -9.91 -11.53
C GLN A 100 -1.03 -10.78 -12.25
N SER A 101 -0.37 -10.25 -13.29
CA SER A 101 0.67 -10.96 -14.03
C SER A 101 1.92 -11.20 -13.17
N HIS A 102 2.11 -10.38 -12.12
CA HIS A 102 3.17 -10.50 -11.12
C HIS A 102 2.75 -11.29 -9.87
N GLY A 103 1.61 -11.99 -9.92
CA GLY A 103 1.13 -12.82 -8.81
C GLY A 103 0.68 -12.00 -7.61
N ILE A 104 0.05 -10.86 -7.85
CA ILE A 104 -0.56 -10.01 -6.83
C ILE A 104 -2.08 -10.04 -7.01
N ASP A 105 -2.79 -10.43 -5.96
CA ASP A 105 -4.24 -10.30 -5.86
C ASP A 105 -4.61 -8.89 -5.39
N SER A 106 -5.72 -8.37 -5.90
CA SER A 106 -6.30 -7.11 -5.44
C SER A 106 -7.72 -7.33 -4.92
N ARG A 107 -8.06 -6.67 -3.82
CA ARG A 107 -9.39 -6.72 -3.20
C ARG A 107 -9.88 -5.32 -2.86
N SER A 108 -11.12 -5.07 -3.24
CA SER A 108 -11.91 -3.93 -2.78
C SER A 108 -13.28 -4.45 -2.37
N PHE A 109 -13.89 -3.79 -1.40
CA PHE A 109 -15.18 -4.21 -0.85
C PHE A 109 -16.23 -3.14 -1.10
N ALA A 110 -17.48 -3.57 -1.28
CA ALA A 110 -18.62 -2.65 -1.44
C ALA A 110 -18.98 -1.95 -0.11
N ASP A 111 -18.59 -2.56 1.00
CA ASP A 111 -18.78 -2.15 2.40
C ASP A 111 -17.42 -1.98 3.11
N PRO A 112 -16.54 -1.08 2.63
CA PRO A 112 -15.23 -0.87 3.23
C PRO A 112 -15.36 -0.16 4.59
N ARG A 113 -14.41 -0.42 5.50
CA ARG A 113 -14.38 0.25 6.81
C ARG A 113 -14.18 1.76 6.72
N HIS A 114 -13.39 2.20 5.73
CA HIS A 114 -13.09 3.61 5.46
C HIS A 114 -13.42 3.96 3.99
N PRO A 115 -14.70 4.23 3.65
CA PRO A 115 -15.11 4.42 2.25
C PRO A 115 -14.42 5.58 1.53
N ALA A 116 -14.08 6.65 2.25
CA ALA A 116 -13.42 7.83 1.69
C ALA A 116 -11.98 7.56 1.22
N GLU A 117 -11.34 6.50 1.72
CA GLU A 117 -9.96 6.15 1.35
C GLU A 117 -9.89 5.42 0.00
N GLU A 118 -11.02 4.97 -0.56
CA GLU A 118 -11.07 4.18 -1.80
C GLU A 118 -10.04 3.04 -1.80
N GLU A 119 -9.94 2.34 -0.67
CA GLU A 119 -8.90 1.35 -0.42
C GLU A 119 -8.98 0.17 -1.42
N VAL A 120 -7.81 -0.20 -1.92
CA VAL A 120 -7.55 -1.43 -2.65
C VAL A 120 -6.45 -2.18 -1.91
N THR A 121 -6.79 -3.31 -1.30
CA THR A 121 -5.83 -4.16 -0.61
C THR A 121 -5.10 -5.01 -1.64
N LEU A 122 -3.77 -4.91 -1.68
CA LEU A 122 -2.90 -5.75 -2.51
C LEU A 122 -2.26 -6.85 -1.67
N ILE A 123 -2.23 -8.07 -2.23
CA ILE A 123 -1.74 -9.27 -1.56
C ILE A 123 -0.85 -10.02 -2.55
N GLN A 124 0.45 -10.09 -2.27
CA GLN A 124 1.33 -10.93 -3.06
C GLN A 124 1.05 -12.40 -2.70
N THR A 125 0.86 -13.24 -3.71
CA THR A 125 0.36 -14.64 -3.56
C THR A 125 1.25 -15.56 -2.71
N THR A 126 2.54 -15.26 -2.58
CA THR A 126 3.47 -15.96 -1.67
C THR A 126 3.60 -15.28 -0.31
N GLY A 127 2.82 -14.23 -0.03
CA GLY A 127 2.83 -13.46 1.20
C GLY A 127 4.06 -12.55 1.38
N GLY A 128 4.78 -12.26 0.29
CA GLY A 128 5.98 -11.45 0.27
C GLY A 128 5.74 -9.94 0.04
N PRO A 129 6.83 -9.16 -0.10
CA PRO A 129 6.73 -7.75 -0.47
C PRO A 129 6.12 -7.58 -1.86
N ILE A 130 5.56 -6.40 -2.12
CA ILE A 130 5.16 -6.00 -3.47
C ILE A 130 6.45 -5.83 -4.31
N PRO A 131 6.61 -6.56 -5.43
CA PRO A 131 7.81 -6.49 -6.25
C PRO A 131 8.07 -5.09 -6.81
N ALA A 132 9.34 -4.67 -6.85
CA ALA A 132 9.70 -3.38 -7.46
C ALA A 132 9.34 -3.31 -8.95
N SER A 133 9.21 -4.45 -9.64
CA SER A 133 8.83 -4.52 -11.05
C SER A 133 7.43 -4.01 -11.36
N VAL A 134 6.52 -3.95 -10.37
CA VAL A 134 5.17 -3.40 -10.56
C VAL A 134 5.06 -1.90 -10.25
N ILE A 135 6.10 -1.32 -9.66
CA ILE A 135 6.14 0.09 -9.29
C ILE A 135 6.50 0.90 -10.53
N VAL A 136 5.53 1.65 -11.05
CA VAL A 136 5.73 2.49 -12.24
C VAL A 136 6.38 3.83 -11.90
N SER A 137 6.19 4.33 -10.68
CA SER A 137 6.86 5.52 -10.18
C SER A 137 6.93 5.55 -8.66
N LYS A 138 7.94 6.24 -8.15
CA LYS A 138 8.11 6.61 -6.74
C LYS A 138 8.49 8.09 -6.72
N VAL A 139 7.69 8.93 -6.08
CA VAL A 139 7.89 10.39 -6.04
C VAL A 139 8.04 10.84 -4.59
N LEU A 140 9.14 11.54 -4.28
CA LEU A 140 9.31 12.23 -3.01
C LEU A 140 8.44 13.49 -2.99
N VAL A 141 7.72 13.69 -1.90
CA VAL A 141 6.95 14.90 -1.63
C VAL A 141 7.43 15.53 -0.33
N ASP A 142 7.50 16.86 -0.30
CA ASP A 142 7.78 17.61 0.91
C ASP A 142 6.56 17.62 1.86
N ARG A 143 6.72 18.24 3.04
CA ARG A 143 5.65 18.37 4.04
C ARG A 143 4.45 19.19 3.56
N ASP A 144 4.59 20.00 2.52
CA ASP A 144 3.51 20.78 1.91
C ASP A 144 2.85 19.98 0.77
N GLY A 145 3.28 18.73 0.57
CA GLY A 145 2.80 17.82 -0.46
C GLY A 145 3.27 18.16 -1.87
N ARG A 146 4.32 18.98 -2.01
CA ARG A 146 4.89 19.35 -3.30
C ARG A 146 5.93 18.30 -3.69
N PRO A 147 5.96 17.86 -4.95
CA PRO A 147 7.03 16.99 -5.42
C PRO A 147 8.38 17.65 -5.17
N ASP A 148 9.29 16.93 -4.53
CA ASP A 148 10.65 17.39 -4.37
C ASP A 148 11.27 17.43 -5.78
N ARG A 149 11.62 18.63 -6.24
CA ARG A 149 12.33 18.78 -7.50
C ARG A 149 13.75 18.31 -7.19
N GLU A 150 14.07 17.07 -7.53
CA GLU A 150 15.47 16.73 -7.76
C GLU A 150 15.95 17.71 -8.84
N GLU A 151 16.70 18.74 -8.42
CA GLU A 151 17.58 19.45 -9.32
C GLU A 151 18.53 18.39 -9.86
N GLY A 152 18.31 17.99 -11.13
CA GLY A 152 19.23 17.14 -11.85
C GLY A 152 20.65 17.72 -11.76
N PRO A 153 21.70 16.89 -11.87
CA PRO A 153 23.06 17.30 -11.58
C PRO A 153 23.39 18.58 -12.36
N GLU A 154 23.73 19.65 -11.61
CA GLU A 154 24.31 20.87 -12.15
C GLU A 154 25.39 20.45 -13.17
N HIS A 155 25.20 20.85 -14.43
CA HIS A 155 26.28 20.82 -15.40
C HIS A 155 27.45 21.61 -14.83
N ALA A 156 28.48 20.88 -14.37
CA ALA A 156 29.77 21.46 -14.07
C ALA A 156 30.20 22.33 -15.27
N PRO A 157 30.61 23.60 -15.05
CA PRO A 157 31.06 24.44 -16.14
C PRO A 157 32.27 23.75 -16.79
N SER A 158 32.16 23.50 -18.09
CA SER A 158 33.28 23.05 -18.90
C SER A 158 34.34 24.14 -18.86
N SER A 159 35.42 23.90 -18.13
CA SER A 159 36.64 24.68 -18.24
C SER A 159 37.21 24.48 -19.65
N GLN A 160 37.20 25.55 -20.45
CA GLN A 160 38.10 25.72 -21.59
C GLN A 160 39.33 26.50 -21.13
#